data_AF-A0A5M6DTD6-F1
#
_entry.id   AF-A0A5M6DTD6-F1
#
_cell.length_a   1.000
_cell.length_b   1.000
_cell.length_c   1.000
_cell.angle_alpha   90.00
_cell.angle_beta   90.00
_cell.angle_gamma   90.00
#
_symmetry.space_group_name_H-M   'P 1'
#
loop_
_entity.id
_entity.type
_entity.pdbx_description
1 polymer ?
#
loop_
_entity_poly.entity_id
_entity_poly.type
_entity_poly.pdbx_seq_one_letter_code
_entity_poly.pdbx_strand_id
1 'polypeptide(L)'
;MKEIPEIKLKTNPDTEEAKKAVGYQWNDEAGTRHKLGGKPDGLNIEDYPNCKDCGERMTFYAQIDSIGDKYDLADCCAIHVFVCFDCFTTESQLNQI
;
A
#
# COMPACT_ATOMS: atom_id res chain seq x y z
N MET A 1 16.33 3.52 -9.42
CA MET A 1 14.93 3.31 -9.02
C MET A 1 14.04 4.26 -9.79
N LYS A 2 12.93 3.78 -10.38
CA LYS A 2 11.98 4.64 -11.11
C LYS A 2 11.05 5.31 -10.09
N GLU A 3 10.60 6.53 -10.34
CA GLU A 3 9.56 7.17 -9.53
C GLU A 3 8.26 7.17 -10.31
N ILE A 4 7.24 6.52 -9.77
CA ILE A 4 5.90 6.51 -10.34
C ILE A 4 5.17 7.73 -9.74
N PRO A 5 4.47 8.56 -10.54
CA PRO A 5 3.66 9.63 -9.98
C PRO A 5 2.62 9.08 -9.00
N GLU A 6 2.28 9.85 -7.95
CA GLU A 6 1.23 9.44 -7.02
C GLU A 6 -0.13 9.47 -7.72
N ILE A 7 -0.84 8.34 -7.64
CA ILE A 7 -2.18 8.16 -8.18
C ILE A 7 -3.06 7.62 -7.05
N LYS A 8 -3.97 8.45 -6.56
CA LYS A 8 -4.92 8.06 -5.52
C LYS A 8 -5.83 6.93 -6.01
N LEU A 9 -5.95 5.86 -5.22
CA LEU A 9 -6.95 4.82 -5.44
C LEU A 9 -8.15 5.07 -4.54
N LYS A 10 -9.35 5.05 -5.13
CA LYS A 10 -10.62 5.16 -4.42
C LYS A 10 -11.37 3.84 -4.54
N THR A 11 -11.82 3.31 -3.41
CA THR A 11 -12.70 2.16 -3.38
C THR A 11 -14.04 2.52 -4.03
N ASN A 12 -14.55 1.62 -4.88
CA ASN A 12 -15.85 1.76 -5.53
C ASN A 12 -16.64 0.45 -5.38
N PRO A 13 -17.17 0.15 -4.19
CA PRO A 13 -17.86 -1.12 -3.91
C PRO A 13 -19.23 -1.20 -4.60
N ASP A 14 -19.45 -2.29 -5.35
CA ASP A 14 -20.67 -2.45 -6.16
C ASP A 14 -21.83 -3.14 -5.40
N THR A 15 -21.54 -3.95 -4.39
CA THR A 15 -22.57 -4.68 -3.61
C THR A 15 -22.76 -4.10 -2.21
N GLU A 16 -23.89 -4.39 -1.59
CA GLU A 16 -24.17 -3.99 -0.21
C GLU A 16 -23.19 -4.64 0.78
N GLU A 17 -22.77 -5.88 0.50
CA GLU A 17 -21.75 -6.57 1.30
C GLU A 17 -20.40 -5.85 1.19
N ALA A 18 -20.01 -5.41 -0.01
CA ALA A 18 -18.76 -4.69 -0.23
C ALA A 18 -18.79 -3.28 0.41
N LYS A 19 -19.93 -2.58 0.34
CA LYS A 19 -20.10 -1.28 1.00
C LYS A 19 -19.93 -1.38 2.51
N LYS A 20 -20.44 -2.45 3.13
CA LYS A 20 -20.31 -2.71 4.57
C LYS A 20 -18.90 -3.16 4.98
N ALA A 21 -18.06 -3.56 4.03
CA ALA A 21 -16.69 -3.97 4.29
C ALA A 21 -15.72 -2.79 4.40
N VAL A 22 -16.03 -1.68 3.70
CA VAL A 22 -15.13 -0.54 3.53
C VAL A 22 -15.38 0.52 4.60
N GLY A 23 -14.31 1.02 5.22
CA GLY A 23 -14.33 2.12 6.18
C GLY A 23 -14.40 1.70 7.64
N TYR A 24 -14.17 2.66 8.53
CA TYR A 24 -14.21 2.48 9.98
C TYR A 24 -15.34 3.30 10.60
N GLN A 25 -15.90 2.80 11.70
CA GLN A 25 -16.95 3.47 12.44
C GLN A 25 -16.47 4.77 13.11
N TRP A 26 -15.19 4.82 13.49
CA TRP A 26 -14.62 5.91 14.31
C TRP A 26 -13.33 6.53 13.74
N ASN A 27 -13.00 6.22 12.48
CA ASN A 27 -11.80 6.72 11.81
C ASN A 27 -12.10 7.02 10.33
N ASP A 28 -12.05 8.29 9.95
CA ASP A 28 -12.36 8.73 8.59
C ASP A 28 -11.13 8.65 7.64
N GLU A 29 -9.94 8.38 8.20
CA GLU A 29 -8.69 8.35 7.44
C GLU A 29 -8.28 6.92 7.06
N ALA A 30 -8.32 5.99 8.02
CA ALA A 30 -7.96 4.60 7.80
C ALA A 30 -8.89 3.94 6.77
N GLY A 31 -8.29 3.18 5.86
CA GLY A 31 -8.95 2.60 4.69
C GLY A 31 -9.28 3.56 3.56
N THR A 32 -8.75 4.78 3.62
CA THR A 32 -8.79 5.71 2.50
C THR A 32 -7.41 5.98 1.91
N ARG A 33 -6.31 5.51 2.53
CA ARG A 33 -4.93 5.88 2.17
C ARG A 33 -4.32 5.04 1.02
N HIS A 34 -5.16 4.43 0.19
CA HIS A 34 -4.69 3.66 -0.97
C HIS A 34 -4.10 4.56 -2.06
N LYS A 35 -2.96 4.15 -2.65
CA LYS A 35 -2.32 4.84 -3.79
C LYS A 35 -1.43 3.92 -4.62
N LEU A 36 -1.23 4.29 -5.89
CA LEU A 36 -0.14 3.79 -6.73
C LEU A 36 0.95 4.85 -6.81
N GLY A 37 2.22 4.45 -6.78
CA GLY A 37 3.34 5.36 -6.88
C GLY A 37 3.35 6.47 -5.82
N GLY A 38 4.18 7.48 -6.05
CA GLY A 38 4.46 8.53 -5.07
C GLY A 38 5.46 8.07 -4.03
N LYS A 39 5.29 8.55 -2.81
CA LYS A 39 6.06 8.12 -1.64
C LYS A 39 5.14 7.30 -0.73
N PRO A 40 5.58 6.14 -0.21
CA PRO A 40 4.84 5.44 0.84
C PRO A 40 4.74 6.34 2.07
N ASP A 41 3.61 6.25 2.76
CA ASP A 41 3.45 6.93 4.04
C ASP A 41 4.25 6.18 5.12
N GLY A 42 4.83 6.90 6.07
CA GLY A 42 5.54 6.30 7.21
C GLY A 42 6.84 5.52 6.91
N LEU A 43 7.32 5.53 5.66
CA LEU A 43 8.52 4.76 5.26
C LEU A 43 9.54 5.61 4.52
N ASN A 44 10.83 5.46 4.86
CA ASN A 44 11.92 6.15 4.16
C ASN A 44 12.51 5.27 3.05
N ILE A 45 13.22 5.90 2.10
CA ILE A 45 13.83 5.19 0.95
C ILE A 45 14.88 4.15 1.40
N GLU A 46 15.49 4.37 2.56
CA GLU A 46 16.44 3.47 3.20
C GLU A 46 15.81 2.14 3.60
N ASP A 47 14.51 2.14 3.89
CA ASP A 47 13.75 0.97 4.36
C ASP A 47 13.17 0.14 3.20
N TYR A 48 13.25 0.65 1.97
CA TYR A 48 12.78 -0.07 0.78
C TYR A 48 13.62 -1.33 0.56
N PRO A 49 13.01 -2.45 0.16
CA PRO A 49 13.72 -3.70 -0.04
C PRO A 49 14.67 -3.62 -1.25
N ASN A 50 15.75 -4.39 -1.18
CA ASN A 50 16.57 -4.70 -2.35
C ASN A 50 16.05 -5.97 -3.01
N CYS A 51 16.08 -6.02 -4.34
CA CYS A 51 15.70 -7.20 -5.11
C CYS A 51 16.63 -8.37 -4.77
N LYS A 52 16.06 -9.55 -4.50
CA LYS A 52 16.84 -10.76 -4.16
C LYS A 52 17.64 -11.32 -5.33
N ASP A 53 17.27 -10.97 -6.56
CA ASP A 53 17.89 -11.50 -7.78
C ASP A 53 19.06 -10.63 -8.27
N CYS A 54 18.90 -9.30 -8.30
CA CYS A 54 19.93 -8.37 -8.79
C CYS A 54 20.58 -7.50 -7.71
N GLY A 55 20.03 -7.46 -6.49
CA GLY A 55 20.53 -6.63 -5.39
C GLY A 55 20.14 -5.16 -5.46
N GLU A 56 19.50 -4.71 -6.54
CA GLU A 56 19.10 -3.30 -6.72
C GLU A 56 17.90 -2.91 -5.84
N ARG A 57 17.87 -1.64 -5.39
CA ARG A 57 16.76 -1.06 -4.62
C ARG A 57 15.47 -1.12 -5.43
N MET A 58 14.42 -1.71 -4.87
CA MET A 58 13.13 -1.87 -5.53
C MET A 58 12.33 -0.56 -5.57
N THR A 59 11.49 -0.40 -6.59
CA THR A 59 10.63 0.78 -6.77
C THR A 59 9.35 0.61 -5.98
N PHE A 60 8.99 1.60 -5.16
CA PHE A 60 7.67 1.65 -4.54
C PHE A 60 6.57 1.70 -5.62
N TYR A 61 5.64 0.76 -5.54
CA TYR A 61 4.62 0.55 -6.56
C TYR A 61 3.23 0.93 -6.07
N ALA A 62 2.87 0.53 -4.86
CA ALA A 62 1.54 0.81 -4.30
C ALA A 62 1.54 0.78 -2.77
N GLN A 63 0.61 1.53 -2.19
CA GLN A 63 0.19 1.41 -0.80
C GLN A 63 -1.27 0.96 -0.78
N ILE A 64 -1.52 -0.15 -0.13
CA ILE A 64 -2.85 -0.69 0.10
C ILE A 64 -3.13 -0.63 1.59
N ASP A 65 -3.98 0.32 1.98
CA ASP A 65 -4.42 0.50 3.36
C ASP A 65 -5.31 -0.67 3.82
N SER A 66 -5.60 -0.70 5.12
CA SER A 66 -6.65 -1.55 5.69
C SER A 66 -8.00 -1.30 4.98
N ILE A 67 -8.90 -2.29 4.93
CA ILE A 67 -10.15 -2.11 4.16
C ILE A 67 -11.23 -1.41 5.01
N GLY A 68 -11.29 -1.73 6.30
CA GLY A 68 -12.31 -1.22 7.24
C GLY A 68 -12.30 -2.03 8.54
N ASP A 69 -13.19 -1.72 9.49
CA ASP A 69 -13.22 -2.35 10.83
C ASP A 69 -13.16 -3.89 10.80
N LYS A 70 -13.82 -4.50 9.81
CA LYS A 70 -13.90 -5.96 9.66
C LYS A 70 -12.61 -6.59 9.12
N TYR A 71 -11.85 -5.83 8.34
CA TYR A 71 -10.68 -6.27 7.59
C TYR A 71 -9.52 -5.30 7.83
N ASP A 72 -9.31 -5.02 9.12
CA ASP A 72 -8.26 -4.16 9.64
C ASP A 72 -6.92 -4.90 9.65
N LEU A 73 -5.85 -4.20 9.24
CA LEU A 73 -4.50 -4.74 9.27
C LEU A 73 -3.82 -4.28 10.56
N ALA A 74 -3.95 -5.09 11.61
CA ALA A 74 -3.36 -4.81 12.92
C ALA A 74 -3.79 -3.44 13.47
N ASP A 75 -2.88 -2.47 13.62
CA ASP A 75 -3.18 -1.13 14.17
C ASP A 75 -3.34 -0.13 13.03
N CYS A 76 -4.36 -0.35 12.16
CA CYS A 76 -4.58 0.43 10.94
C CYS A 76 -3.32 0.52 10.04
N CYS A 77 -2.58 -0.58 9.90
CA CYS A 77 -1.40 -0.63 9.04
C CYS A 77 -1.76 -0.58 7.55
N ALA A 78 -0.75 -0.28 6.73
CA ALA A 78 -0.81 -0.36 5.28
C ALA A 78 0.24 -1.32 4.71
N ILE A 79 -0.10 -1.96 3.60
CA ILE A 79 0.80 -2.79 2.82
C ILE A 79 1.50 -1.90 1.80
N HIS A 80 2.82 -1.82 1.87
CA HIS A 80 3.66 -1.22 0.84
C HIS A 80 4.17 -2.30 -0.11
N VAL A 81 3.87 -2.14 -1.40
CA VAL A 81 4.27 -3.06 -2.47
C VAL A 81 5.42 -2.45 -3.26
N PHE A 82 6.45 -3.24 -3.50
CA PHE A 82 7.66 -2.85 -4.22
C PHE A 82 7.88 -3.77 -5.41
N VAL A 83 8.38 -3.22 -6.52
CA VAL A 83 8.66 -3.93 -7.76
C VAL A 83 10.08 -3.65 -8.21
N CYS A 84 10.82 -4.71 -8.55
CA CYS A 84 12.05 -4.58 -9.32
C CYS A 84 11.68 -4.57 -10.80
N PHE A 85 11.89 -3.46 -11.51
CA PHE A 85 11.54 -3.38 -12.93
C PHE A 85 12.55 -4.06 -13.87
N ASP A 86 13.70 -4.47 -13.36
CA ASP A 86 14.71 -5.19 -14.14
C ASP A 86 14.48 -6.71 -14.07
N CYS A 87 14.10 -7.22 -12.89
CA CYS A 87 13.85 -8.65 -12.65
C CYS A 87 12.36 -9.04 -12.62
N PHE A 88 11.44 -8.06 -12.58
CA PHE A 88 9.99 -8.25 -12.43
C PHE A 88 9.55 -9.06 -11.21
N THR A 89 10.36 -9.05 -10.14
CA THR A 89 9.96 -9.59 -8.83
C THR A 89 9.33 -8.53 -7.96
N THR A 90 8.50 -8.99 -7.01
CA THR A 90 7.76 -8.14 -6.08
C THR A 90 8.08 -8.47 -4.63
N GLU A 91 8.06 -7.48 -3.77
CA GLU A 91 8.13 -7.65 -2.31
C GLU A 91 7.08 -6.76 -1.66
N SER A 92 6.53 -7.18 -0.52
CA SER A 92 5.55 -6.40 0.24
C SER A 92 5.93 -6.34 1.70
N GLN A 93 5.77 -5.16 2.30
CA GLN A 93 5.98 -4.90 3.72
C GLN A 93 4.67 -4.41 4.34
N LEU A 94 4.37 -4.81 5.57
CA LEU A 94 3.26 -4.28 6.36
C LEU A 94 3.82 -3.29 7.38
N ASN A 95 3.39 -2.04 7.33
CA ASN A 95 3.90 -0.98 8.20
C ASN A 95 2.75 -0.19 8.83
N GLN A 96 2.95 0.27 10.06
CA GLN A 96 2.08 1.25 10.70
C GLN A 96 2.37 2.63 10.11
N ILE A 97 1.31 3.37 9.77
CA ILE A 97 1.37 4.67 9.09
C ILE A 97 0.51 5.73 9.77
#